data_AF-A0A6L9ZNY6-F1
#
_entry.id   AF-A0A6L9ZNY6-F1
#
_cell.length_a   1.000
_cell.length_b   1.000
_cell.length_c   1.000
_cell.angle_alpha   90.00
_cell.angle_beta   90.00
_cell.angle_gamma   90.00
#
_symmetry.space_group_name_H-M   'P 1'
#
loop_
_entity.id
_entity.type
_entity.pdbx_description
1 polymer ?
#
loop_
_entity_poly.entity_id
_entity_poly.type
_entity_poly.pdbx_seq_one_letter_code
_entity_poly.pdbx_strand_id
1 'polypeptide(L)'
;MSTYNKVVSQIHSLTKAEQLRLLEELKAIVENSIETETEEELIFPAEIAASETAWQDYLAGSDRGKSLQELELELFGRQLFQF
;
A
#
# COMPACT_ATOMS: atom_id res chain seq x y z
N MET A 1 8.54 -1.59 25.68
CA MET A 1 7.56 -0.47 25.63
C MET A 1 7.22 -0.22 24.17
N SER A 2 5.94 -0.22 23.82
CA SER A 2 5.49 0.07 22.46
C SER A 2 5.89 1.50 22.06
N THR A 3 6.16 1.71 20.77
CA THR A 3 6.46 3.03 20.19
C THR A 3 5.40 4.06 20.56
N TYR A 4 4.13 3.64 20.62
CA TYR A 4 3.00 4.45 21.07
C TYR A 4 3.22 5.10 22.45
N ASN A 5 3.61 4.30 23.45
CA ASN A 5 3.78 4.81 24.82
C ASN A 5 4.92 5.84 24.93
N LYS A 6 5.97 5.69 24.11
CA LYS A 6 7.07 6.67 24.07
C LYS A 6 6.59 8.00 23.49
N VAL A 7 5.87 7.97 22.37
CA VAL A 7 5.33 9.17 21.74
C VAL A 7 4.35 9.90 22.66
N VAL A 8 3.44 9.17 23.32
CA VAL A 8 2.50 9.75 24.29
C VAL A 8 3.22 10.43 25.46
N SER A 9 4.26 9.78 26.01
CA SER A 9 5.06 10.40 27.09
C SER A 9 5.78 11.69 26.64
N GLN A 10 6.23 11.76 25.39
CA GLN A 10 6.85 12.96 24.82
C GLN A 10 5.83 14.08 24.65
N ILE A 11 4.64 13.79 24.16
CA ILE A 11 3.55 14.78 24.01
C ILE A 11 3.14 15.35 25.38
N HIS A 12 3.07 14.51 26.41
CA HIS A 12 2.74 14.97 27.77
C HIS A 12 3.80 15.86 28.41
N SER A 13 5.05 15.80 27.94
CA SER A 13 6.12 16.69 28.41
C SER A 13 6.08 18.08 27.78
N LEU A 14 5.27 18.28 26.72
CA LEU A 14 5.09 19.56 26.05
C LEU A 14 4.15 20.49 26.82
N THR A 15 4.36 21.78 26.68
CA THR A 15 3.42 22.81 27.13
C THR A 15 2.14 22.79 26.28
N LYS A 16 1.05 23.37 26.80
CA LYS A 16 -0.22 23.46 26.06
C LYS A 16 -0.09 24.19 24.71
N ALA A 17 0.77 25.20 24.64
CA ALA A 17 1.03 25.93 23.40
C ALA A 17 1.74 25.04 22.35
N GLU A 18 2.71 24.26 22.78
CA GLU A 18 3.42 23.31 21.91
C GLU A 18 2.52 22.15 21.46
N GLN A 19 1.63 21.67 22.33
CA GLN A 19 0.64 20.65 21.96
C GLN A 19 -0.34 21.16 20.89
N LEU A 20 -0.81 22.41 21.02
CA LEU A 20 -1.68 23.03 20.02
C LEU A 20 -0.95 23.22 18.69
N ARG A 21 0.29 23.70 18.72
CA ARG A 21 1.11 23.84 17.52
C ARG A 21 1.37 22.50 16.84
N LEU A 22 1.69 21.46 17.60
CA LEU A 22 1.88 20.11 17.07
C LEU A 22 0.60 19.58 16.42
N LEU A 23 -0.56 19.84 17.02
CA LEU A 23 -1.85 19.47 16.46
C LEU A 23 -2.12 20.18 15.13
N GLU A 24 -1.81 21.48 15.03
CA GLU A 24 -1.94 22.27 13.80
C GLU A 24 -1.00 21.76 12.70
N GLU A 25 0.26 21.45 13.03
CA GLU A 25 1.24 20.88 12.10
C GLU A 25 0.81 19.49 11.60
N LEU A 26 0.34 18.61 12.49
CA LEU A 26 -0.19 17.29 12.12
C LEU A 26 -1.45 17.40 11.25
N LYS A 27 -2.34 18.34 11.59
CA LYS A 27 -3.53 18.63 10.79
C LYS A 27 -3.15 19.08 9.38
N ALA A 28 -2.18 20.00 9.26
CA ALA A 28 -1.68 20.45 7.96
C ALA A 28 -1.03 19.31 7.17
N ILE A 29 -0.31 18.40 7.83
CA ILE A 29 0.22 17.20 7.17
C ILE A 29 -0.94 16.37 6.62
N VAL A 30 -1.94 16.02 7.43
CA VAL A 30 -3.08 15.19 7.00
C VAL A 30 -3.90 15.85 5.89
N GLU A 31 -4.14 17.16 5.99
CA GLU A 31 -4.86 17.94 4.96
C GLU A 31 -4.07 18.04 3.65
N ASN A 32 -2.73 18.11 3.72
CA ASN A 32 -1.86 18.07 2.55
C ASN A 32 -1.49 16.64 2.10
N SER A 33 -1.91 15.61 2.84
CA SER A 33 -1.53 14.21 2.56
C SER A 33 -2.36 13.55 1.45
N ILE A 34 -3.33 14.24 0.84
CA ILE A 34 -4.08 13.70 -0.30
C ILE A 34 -4.37 14.81 -1.31
N GLU A 35 -3.36 15.08 -2.13
CA GLU A 35 -3.43 14.95 -3.60
C GLU A 35 -1.99 14.63 -4.02
N THR A 36 -1.52 13.40 -3.73
CA THR A 36 -0.55 12.83 -4.65
C THR A 36 -1.26 12.83 -5.98
N GLU A 37 -0.74 13.60 -6.93
CA GLU A 37 -1.20 13.65 -8.30
C GLU A 37 -1.79 12.28 -8.64
N THR A 38 -3.08 12.23 -8.93
CA THR A 38 -3.50 11.44 -10.07
C THR A 38 -2.63 11.96 -11.22
N GLU A 39 -1.39 11.46 -11.34
CA GLU A 39 -0.98 10.96 -12.63
C GLU A 39 -2.18 10.13 -13.03
N GLU A 40 -3.03 10.68 -13.90
CA GLU A 40 -4.01 9.87 -14.60
C GLU A 40 -3.17 8.71 -15.14
N GLU A 41 -3.25 7.56 -14.48
CA GLU A 41 -2.56 6.36 -14.93
C GLU A 41 -3.13 6.14 -16.33
N LEU A 42 -2.35 6.52 -17.34
CA LEU A 42 -2.78 6.48 -18.72
C LEU A 42 -2.78 5.01 -19.12
N ILE A 43 -3.86 4.30 -18.77
CA ILE A 43 -4.04 2.91 -19.14
C ILE A 43 -4.26 2.90 -20.65
N PHE A 44 -3.28 2.40 -21.40
CA PHE A 44 -3.39 2.32 -22.85
C PHE A 44 -4.49 1.32 -23.24
N PRO A 45 -5.19 1.53 -24.38
CA PRO A 45 -6.23 0.60 -24.83
C PRO A 45 -5.74 -0.86 -24.97
N ALA A 46 -4.45 -1.06 -25.26
CA ALA A 46 -3.83 -2.37 -25.31
C ALA A 46 -3.77 -3.06 -23.94
N GLU A 47 -3.51 -2.31 -22.86
CA GLU A 47 -3.48 -2.83 -21.50
C GLU A 47 -4.89 -3.21 -21.03
N ILE A 48 -5.90 -2.42 -21.40
CA ILE A 48 -7.31 -2.75 -21.15
C ILE A 48 -7.70 -4.05 -21.88
N ALA A 49 -7.33 -4.18 -23.15
CA ALA A 49 -7.64 -5.37 -23.94
C ALA A 49 -6.92 -6.63 -23.39
N ALA A 50 -5.68 -6.48 -22.94
CA ALA A 50 -4.93 -7.57 -22.29
C ALA A 50 -5.56 -7.98 -20.96
N SER A 51 -6.00 -7.00 -20.15
CA SER A 51 -6.69 -7.24 -18.88
C SER A 51 -8.03 -7.96 -19.09
N GLU A 52 -8.83 -7.52 -20.07
CA GLU A 52 -10.10 -8.19 -20.41
C GLU A 52 -9.86 -9.63 -20.88
N THR A 53 -8.83 -9.86 -21.70
CA THR A 53 -8.49 -11.22 -22.16
C THR A 53 -8.12 -12.13 -20.99
N ALA A 54 -7.26 -11.65 -20.08
CA ALA A 54 -6.88 -12.41 -18.89
C ALA A 54 -8.09 -12.72 -17.99
N TRP A 55 -9.02 -11.76 -17.87
CA TRP A 55 -10.25 -11.95 -17.12
C TRP A 55 -11.16 -13.03 -17.74
N GLN A 56 -11.33 -13.01 -19.07
CA GLN A 56 -12.10 -14.03 -19.77
C GLN A 56 -11.46 -15.42 -19.66
N ASP A 57 -10.13 -15.51 -19.74
CA ASP A 57 -9.41 -16.77 -19.58
C ASP A 57 -9.56 -17.35 -18.16
N TYR A 58 -9.56 -16.49 -17.14
CA TYR A 58 -9.89 -16.87 -15.76
C TYR A 58 -11.31 -17.40 -15.62
N LEU A 59 -12.30 -16.68 -16.14
CA LEU A 59 -13.70 -17.10 -16.11
C LEU A 59 -13.94 -18.42 -16.87
N ALA A 60 -13.21 -18.64 -17.97
CA ALA A 60 -13.28 -19.86 -18.76
C ALA A 60 -12.56 -21.06 -18.09
N GLY A 61 -11.82 -20.84 -17.00
CA GLY A 61 -10.98 -21.87 -16.37
C GLY A 61 -9.77 -22.29 -17.23
N SER A 62 -9.46 -21.51 -18.26
CA SER A 62 -8.26 -21.66 -19.08
C SER A 62 -7.03 -21.15 -18.34
N ASP A 63 -7.20 -20.13 -17.51
CA ASP A 63 -6.17 -19.69 -16.57
C ASP A 63 -6.12 -20.61 -15.35
N ARG A 64 -5.01 -21.35 -15.23
CA ARG A 64 -4.75 -22.25 -14.10
C ARG A 64 -4.10 -21.52 -12.91
N GLY A 65 -3.86 -20.21 -13.04
CA GLY A 65 -3.10 -19.42 -12.10
C GLY A 65 -1.63 -19.83 -12.03
N LYS A 66 -0.89 -19.19 -11.13
CA LYS A 66 0.47 -19.59 -10.76
C LYS A 66 0.41 -20.61 -9.62
N SER A 67 1.26 -21.62 -9.66
CA SER A 67 1.49 -22.47 -8.50
C SER A 67 2.10 -21.67 -7.35
N LEU A 68 1.94 -22.16 -6.12
CA LEU A 68 2.53 -21.54 -4.94
C LEU A 68 4.05 -21.37 -5.09
N GLN A 69 4.72 -22.38 -5.66
CA GLN A 69 6.16 -22.37 -5.87
C GLN A 69 6.60 -21.31 -6.88
N GLU A 70 5.83 -21.11 -7.95
CA GLU A 70 6.08 -20.05 -8.94
C GLU A 70 5.90 -18.66 -8.33
N LEU A 71 4.84 -18.47 -7.53
CA LEU A 71 4.57 -17.21 -6.85
C LEU A 71 5.66 -16.86 -5.83
N GLU A 72 6.14 -17.85 -5.07
CA GLU A 72 7.21 -17.67 -4.10
C GLU A 72 8.53 -17.28 -4.76
N LEU A 73 8.85 -17.91 -5.90
CA LEU A 73 10.07 -17.61 -6.64
C LEU A 73 10.06 -16.16 -7.17
N GLU A 74 8.93 -15.71 -7.70
CA GLU A 74 8.78 -14.35 -8.25
C GLU A 74 8.87 -13.27 -7.16
N LEU A 75 8.22 -13.48 -6.01
CA LEU A 75 8.16 -12.48 -4.94
C LEU A 75 9.40 -12.47 -4.05
N PHE A 76 9.99 -13.64 -3.79
CA PHE A 76 11.04 -13.80 -2.78
C PHE A 76 12.37 -14.32 -3.34
N GLY A 77 12.45 -14.61 -4.64
CA GLY A 77 13.65 -15.15 -5.29
C GLY A 77 14.03 -16.57 -4.83
N ARG A 78 13.17 -17.23 -4.05
CA ARG A 78 13.36 -18.59 -3.54
C ARG A 78 12.01 -19.20 -3.15
N GLN A 79 11.94 -20.53 -3.15
CA GLN A 79 10.82 -21.25 -2.54
C GLN A 79 10.88 -21.09 -1.02
N LEU A 80 9.74 -20.75 -0.41
CA LEU A 80 9.59 -20.59 1.03
C LEU A 80 9.10 -21.89 1.68
N PHE A 81 8.29 -22.68 0.98
CA PHE A 81 7.80 -23.97 1.45
C PHE A 81 8.11 -25.07 0.43
N GLN A 82 8.73 -26.16 0.92
CA GLN A 82 8.86 -27.42 0.20
C GLN A 82 8.03 -28.46 0.95
N PHE A 83 6.96 -28.95 0.31
CA PHE A 83 6.18 -30.09 0.79
C PHE A 83 6.58 -31.35 0.02
#